data_AF-A0A358KIT8-F1
#
_entry.id   AF-A0A358KIT8-F1
#
_cell.length_a   1.000
_cell.length_b   1.000
_cell.length_c   1.000
_cell.angle_alpha   90.00
_cell.angle_beta   90.00
_cell.angle_gamma   90.00
#
_symmetry.space_group_name_H-M   'P 1'
#
loop_
_entity.id
_entity.type
_entity.pdbx_description
1 polymer ?
#
loop_
_entity_poly.entity_id
_entity_poly.type
_entity_poly.pdbx_seq_one_letter_code
_entity_poly.pdbx_strand_id
1 'polypeptide(L)'
;MPAEWEPHTATWLTWPRPDGISFPGRYEVVPPVLAKLVRLIAEGEAVHINIWDAELERLAKHALEAEGVPMAAVEFHPFRAYEPWCRDHGPLFVTRPGGDRAIVNWGYNAWGGKYPPFDLDDAIPEQVADALGLPLFEPGMILEGGSIDVNGAGDLLTTEACLLHPNRNPRLAEGDIEARLRGFLGV
;
A
#
# COMPACT_ATOMS: atom_id res chain seq x y z
N MET A 1 -12.51 -9.09 -2.24
CA MET A 1 -11.36 -8.61 -1.46
C MET A 1 -11.55 -9.16 -0.06
N PRO A 2 -10.60 -9.91 0.49
CA PRO A 2 -10.67 -10.37 1.87
C PRO A 2 -10.78 -9.20 2.84
N ALA A 3 -11.41 -9.43 4.00
CA ALA A 3 -11.36 -8.47 5.09
C ALA A 3 -9.96 -8.41 5.73
N GLU A 4 -9.61 -7.29 6.34
CA GLU A 4 -8.29 -7.09 6.98
C GLU A 4 -8.04 -8.01 8.20
N TRP A 5 -9.08 -8.64 8.76
CA TRP A 5 -8.93 -9.62 9.84
C TRP A 5 -8.79 -11.07 9.36
N GLU A 6 -8.90 -11.31 8.06
CA GLU A 6 -8.67 -12.64 7.50
C GLU A 6 -7.17 -13.01 7.55
N PRO A 7 -6.80 -14.30 7.50
CA PRO A 7 -5.40 -14.70 7.62
C PRO A 7 -4.51 -14.08 6.55
N HIS A 8 -3.41 -13.47 6.99
CA HIS A 8 -2.42 -12.84 6.13
C HIS A 8 -1.20 -13.74 5.90
N THR A 9 -0.50 -13.49 4.79
CA THR A 9 0.85 -14.05 4.55
C THR A 9 1.93 -13.09 5.04
N ALA A 10 1.73 -11.79 4.81
CA ALA A 10 2.69 -10.75 5.15
C ALA A 10 2.03 -9.36 5.10
N THR A 11 2.64 -8.38 5.77
CA THR A 11 2.30 -6.97 5.63
C THR A 11 3.37 -6.24 4.80
N TRP A 12 2.90 -5.36 3.89
CA TRP A 12 3.75 -4.51 3.07
C TRP A 12 3.85 -3.10 3.64
N LEU A 13 5.06 -2.54 3.63
CA LEU A 13 5.36 -1.16 4.04
C LEU A 13 6.26 -0.50 3.00
N THR A 14 6.21 0.83 2.94
CA THR A 14 7.22 1.64 2.23
C THR A 14 8.03 2.39 3.25
N TRP A 15 9.35 2.21 3.24
CA TRP A 15 10.21 2.91 4.18
C TRP A 15 10.33 4.40 3.81
N PRO A 16 10.19 5.33 4.78
CA PRO A 16 10.25 6.75 4.48
C PRO A 16 11.67 7.17 4.09
N ARG A 17 11.76 8.20 3.24
CA ARG A 17 13.04 8.80 2.85
C ARG A 17 13.34 10.03 3.71
N PRO A 18 14.63 10.30 4.04
CA PRO A 18 15.02 11.52 4.75
C PRO A 18 14.65 12.81 4.03
N ASP A 19 14.68 12.78 2.69
CA ASP A 19 14.35 13.89 1.79
C ASP A 19 12.88 13.85 1.30
N GLY A 20 12.05 12.95 1.83
CA GLY A 20 10.62 12.87 1.55
C GLY A 20 9.83 14.01 2.21
N ILE A 21 8.63 14.29 1.70
CA ILE A 21 7.84 15.44 2.16
C ILE A 21 6.93 15.12 3.33
N SER A 22 6.72 13.85 3.67
CA SER A 22 5.81 13.44 4.75
C SER A 22 6.20 13.92 6.14
N PHE A 23 7.49 14.12 6.42
CA PHE A 23 7.99 14.39 7.77
C PHE A 23 8.99 15.56 7.83
N PRO A 24 8.61 16.78 7.41
CA PRO A 24 9.52 17.91 7.29
C PRO A 24 10.10 18.28 8.66
N GLY A 25 11.43 18.23 8.78
CA GLY A 25 12.15 18.53 10.02
C GLY A 25 11.92 17.52 11.16
N ARG A 26 11.33 16.36 10.86
CA ARG A 26 10.97 15.33 11.84
C ARG A 26 11.42 13.93 11.45
N TYR A 27 12.09 13.75 10.32
CA TYR A 27 12.48 12.42 9.84
C TYR A 27 13.18 11.57 10.91
N GLU A 28 14.13 12.12 11.68
CA GLU A 28 14.90 11.34 12.66
C GLU A 28 14.05 10.62 13.74
N VAL A 29 12.84 11.10 14.04
CA VAL A 29 11.95 10.43 15.00
C VAL A 29 11.08 9.35 14.37
N VAL A 30 11.08 9.23 13.04
CA VAL A 30 10.17 8.37 12.28
C VAL A 30 10.69 6.93 12.15
N PRO A 31 11.94 6.65 11.70
CA PRO A 31 12.48 5.29 11.64
C PRO A 31 12.35 4.50 12.95
N PRO A 32 12.60 5.06 14.15
CA PRO A 32 12.38 4.33 15.40
C PRO A 32 10.92 3.96 15.67
N VAL A 33 9.97 4.78 15.24
CA VAL A 33 8.52 4.49 15.37
C VAL A 33 8.09 3.40 14.40
N LEU A 34 8.55 3.47 13.15
CA LEU A 34 8.31 2.40 12.17
C LEU A 34 8.98 1.09 12.58
N ALA A 35 10.18 1.12 13.15
CA ALA A 35 10.83 -0.07 13.65
C ALA A 35 10.01 -0.77 14.74
N LYS A 36 9.36 -0.01 15.63
CA LYS A 36 8.41 -0.55 16.63
C LYS A 36 7.22 -1.22 15.99
N LEU A 37 6.64 -0.60 14.95
CA LEU A 37 5.54 -1.17 14.18
C LEU A 37 5.98 -2.49 13.52
N VAL A 38 7.12 -2.50 12.84
CA VAL A 38 7.67 -3.69 12.19
C VAL A 38 7.93 -4.80 13.21
N ARG A 39 8.46 -4.48 14.39
CA ARG A 39 8.67 -5.46 15.46
C ARG A 39 7.37 -6.15 15.85
N LEU A 40 6.30 -5.37 16.04
CA LEU A 40 4.99 -5.88 16.45
C LEU A 40 4.33 -6.73 15.36
N ILE A 41 4.44 -6.32 14.09
CA ILE A 41 3.92 -7.10 12.96
C ILE A 41 4.69 -8.43 12.85
N ALA A 42 6.02 -8.37 13.00
CA ALA A 42 6.91 -9.53 12.91
C ALA A 42 6.71 -10.57 14.02
N GLU A 43 5.88 -10.28 15.04
CA GLU A 43 5.43 -11.28 16.02
C GLU A 43 4.38 -12.25 15.43
N GLY A 44 3.66 -11.83 14.39
CA GLY A 44 2.57 -12.60 13.76
C GLY A 44 2.84 -13.05 12.33
N GLU A 45 3.56 -12.26 11.53
CA GLU A 45 3.69 -12.49 10.09
C GLU A 45 4.98 -11.90 9.49
N ALA A 46 5.26 -12.22 8.23
CA ALA A 46 6.37 -11.63 7.50
C ALA A 46 6.12 -10.15 7.19
N VAL A 47 7.19 -9.36 7.08
CA VAL A 47 7.14 -7.95 6.72
C VAL A 47 7.94 -7.72 5.45
N HIS A 48 7.27 -7.22 4.41
CA HIS A 48 7.89 -6.80 3.18
C HIS A 48 8.05 -5.27 3.17
N ILE A 49 9.25 -4.79 2.87
CA ILE A 49 9.57 -3.36 2.91
C ILE A 49 10.07 -2.90 1.54
N ASN A 50 9.30 -2.03 0.89
CA ASN A 50 9.75 -1.28 -0.28
C ASN A 50 10.83 -0.28 0.15
N ILE A 51 11.99 -0.33 -0.49
CA ILE A 51 13.19 0.44 -0.13
C ILE A 51 13.79 1.14 -1.35
N TRP A 52 14.20 2.39 -1.16
CA TRP A 52 14.64 3.26 -2.24
C TRP A 52 15.96 2.82 -2.89
N ASP A 53 16.93 2.45 -2.05
CA ASP A 53 18.25 1.97 -2.44
C ASP A 53 18.94 1.24 -1.27
N ALA A 54 20.14 0.73 -1.54
CA ALA A 54 20.94 -0.02 -0.58
C ALA A 54 21.45 0.84 0.61
N GLU A 55 21.59 2.16 0.44
CA GLU A 55 22.00 3.03 1.54
C GLU A 55 20.85 3.20 2.53
N LEU A 56 19.65 3.48 2.04
CA LEU A 56 18.45 3.55 2.87
C LEU A 56 18.14 2.21 3.51
N GLU A 57 18.32 1.09 2.79
CA GLU A 57 18.19 -0.25 3.35
C GLU A 57 19.13 -0.47 4.54
N ARG A 58 20.39 -0.05 4.44
CA ARG A 58 21.36 -0.15 5.54
C ARG A 58 20.92 0.67 6.76
N LEU A 59 20.39 1.87 6.55
CA LEU A 59 19.86 2.73 7.62
C LEU A 59 18.59 2.12 8.26
N ALA A 60 17.69 1.58 7.43
CA ALA A 60 16.48 0.90 7.89
C ALA A 60 16.84 -0.33 8.75
N LYS A 61 17.74 -1.19 8.27
CA LYS A 61 18.25 -2.34 9.04
C LYS A 61 18.81 -1.93 10.39
N HIS A 62 19.60 -0.86 10.44
CA HIS A 62 20.13 -0.36 11.70
C HIS A 62 19.03 0.04 12.69
N ALA A 63 17.99 0.74 12.22
CA ALA A 63 16.84 1.11 13.06
C ALA A 63 16.04 -0.11 13.54
N LEU A 64 15.82 -1.09 12.66
CA LEU A 64 15.12 -2.34 12.97
C LEU A 64 15.90 -3.19 13.98
N GLU A 65 17.21 -3.36 13.79
CA GLU A 65 18.09 -4.09 14.71
C GLU A 65 18.14 -3.42 16.08
N ALA A 66 18.18 -2.08 16.14
CA ALA A 66 18.18 -1.34 17.40
C ALA A 66 16.89 -1.52 18.21
N GLU A 67 15.76 -1.75 17.53
CA GLU A 67 14.47 -2.07 18.16
C GLU A 67 14.31 -3.58 18.42
N GLY A 68 15.26 -4.42 18.02
CA GLY A 68 15.22 -5.87 18.25
C GLY A 68 14.24 -6.61 17.33
N VAL A 69 14.01 -6.09 16.12
CA VAL A 69 13.19 -6.75 15.10
C VAL A 69 13.83 -8.09 14.69
N PRO A 70 13.07 -9.19 14.61
CA PRO A 70 13.59 -10.45 14.11
C PRO A 70 13.81 -10.36 12.59
N MET A 71 15.03 -10.01 12.18
CA MET A 71 15.35 -9.73 10.76
C MET A 71 15.07 -10.89 9.79
N ALA A 72 14.95 -12.12 10.28
CA ALA A 72 14.53 -13.27 9.47
C ALA A 72 13.07 -13.18 8.98
N ALA A 73 12.23 -12.34 9.62
CA ALA A 73 10.86 -12.08 9.21
C ALA A 73 10.74 -10.86 8.27
N VAL A 74 11.84 -10.16 7.97
CA VAL A 74 11.84 -8.94 7.16
C VAL A 74 12.50 -9.20 5.81
N GLU A 75 11.78 -8.87 4.74
CA GLU A 75 12.30 -8.90 3.37
C GLU A 75 12.26 -7.50 2.75
N PHE A 76 13.38 -7.07 2.18
CA PHE A 76 13.50 -5.78 1.51
C PHE A 76 13.37 -5.95 0.01
N HIS A 77 12.59 -5.07 -0.60
CA HIS A 77 12.36 -5.02 -2.03
C HIS A 77 12.84 -3.66 -2.58
N PRO A 78 13.72 -3.61 -3.59
CA PRO A 78 14.26 -2.35 -4.12
C PRO A 78 13.24 -1.61 -5.01
N PHE A 79 11.99 -1.50 -4.53
CA PHE A 79 10.90 -0.79 -5.17
C PHE A 79 10.88 0.63 -4.67
N ARG A 80 11.17 1.57 -5.56
CA ARG A 80 11.22 3.00 -5.22
C ARG A 80 9.80 3.55 -5.11
N ALA A 81 9.59 4.30 -4.04
CA ALA A 81 8.43 5.16 -3.82
C ALA A 81 8.91 6.46 -3.18
N TYR A 82 8.25 7.57 -3.49
CA TYR A 82 8.53 8.86 -2.92
C TYR A 82 8.11 8.92 -1.45
N GLU A 83 6.90 8.44 -1.17
CA GLU A 83 6.24 8.61 0.13
C GLU A 83 5.90 7.27 0.81
N PRO A 84 5.82 7.21 2.15
CA PRO A 84 5.72 5.96 2.90
C PRO A 84 4.30 5.38 3.00
N TRP A 85 3.32 5.92 2.28
CA TRP A 85 1.89 5.64 2.49
C TRP A 85 1.42 4.38 1.77
N CYS A 86 2.04 3.24 2.08
CA CYS A 86 1.79 1.97 1.39
C CYS A 86 0.33 1.49 1.51
N ARG A 87 -0.45 1.98 2.47
CA ARG A 87 -1.90 1.77 2.51
C ARG A 87 -2.62 2.32 1.27
N ASP A 88 -2.15 3.45 0.75
CA ASP A 88 -2.85 4.21 -0.29
C ASP A 88 -2.34 3.89 -1.69
N HIS A 89 -1.01 3.77 -1.85
CA HIS A 89 -0.39 3.45 -3.14
C HIS A 89 -0.01 1.96 -3.29
N GLY A 90 -0.07 1.19 -2.21
CA GLY A 90 0.41 -0.19 -2.21
C GLY A 90 -0.53 -1.18 -2.90
N PRO A 91 -0.12 -2.46 -2.95
CA PRO A 91 -0.87 -3.50 -3.62
C PRO A 91 -2.20 -3.81 -2.92
N LEU A 92 -3.32 -3.69 -3.65
CA LEU A 92 -4.63 -4.16 -3.20
C LEU A 92 -4.85 -5.61 -3.65
N PHE A 93 -4.63 -6.55 -2.73
CA PHE A 93 -4.79 -7.97 -2.99
C PHE A 93 -6.26 -8.40 -3.04
N VAL A 94 -6.59 -9.22 -4.03
CA VAL A 94 -7.90 -9.87 -4.15
C VAL A 94 -7.73 -11.37 -4.35
N THR A 95 -8.71 -12.13 -3.87
CA THR A 95 -8.74 -13.59 -3.95
C THR A 95 -10.01 -14.04 -4.66
N ARG A 96 -9.95 -15.22 -5.29
CA ARG A 96 -11.14 -15.96 -5.74
C ARG A 96 -11.40 -17.17 -4.85
N PRO A 97 -12.65 -17.67 -4.83
CA PRO A 97 -12.93 -19.01 -4.34
C PRO A 97 -12.01 -20.03 -5.05
N GLY A 98 -11.26 -20.82 -4.27
CA GLY A 98 -10.24 -21.72 -4.79
C GLY A 98 -8.79 -21.31 -4.48
N GLY A 99 -8.57 -20.08 -4.00
CA GLY A 99 -7.27 -19.64 -3.46
C GLY A 99 -6.39 -18.87 -4.45
N ASP A 100 -6.83 -18.70 -5.70
CA ASP A 100 -6.15 -17.83 -6.66
C ASP A 100 -6.11 -16.38 -6.14
N ARG A 101 -4.95 -15.73 -6.28
CA ARG A 101 -4.69 -14.37 -5.84
C ARG A 101 -4.32 -13.49 -7.03
N ALA A 102 -4.67 -12.21 -6.93
CA ALA A 102 -4.28 -11.17 -7.88
C ALA A 102 -4.10 -9.83 -7.14
N ILE A 103 -3.52 -8.85 -7.82
CA ILE A 103 -3.41 -7.47 -7.36
C ILE A 103 -4.28 -6.59 -8.26
N VAL A 104 -5.00 -5.65 -7.67
CA VAL A 104 -5.72 -4.60 -8.39
C VAL A 104 -4.92 -3.31 -8.26
N ASN A 105 -4.40 -2.82 -9.38
CA ASN A 105 -3.76 -1.50 -9.48
C ASN A 105 -4.81 -0.47 -9.90
N TRP A 106 -5.31 0.30 -8.92
CA TRP A 106 -6.34 1.30 -9.16
C TRP A 106 -5.80 2.54 -9.88
N GLY A 107 -4.57 2.92 -9.56
CA GLY A 107 -4.01 4.22 -9.87
C GLY A 107 -3.99 5.11 -8.64
N TYR A 108 -2.91 5.86 -8.48
CA TYR A 108 -2.63 6.76 -7.38
C TYR A 108 -2.22 8.13 -7.94
N ASN A 109 -2.70 9.20 -7.31
CA ASN A 109 -2.39 10.56 -7.74
C ASN A 109 -2.01 11.51 -6.60
N ALA A 110 -1.47 10.99 -5.49
CA ALA A 110 -1.15 11.77 -4.30
C ALA A 110 -2.34 12.58 -3.76
N TRP A 111 -3.45 11.88 -3.53
CA TRP A 111 -4.69 12.40 -2.98
C TRP A 111 -5.25 13.62 -3.71
N GLY A 112 -5.23 13.57 -5.04
CA GLY A 112 -5.76 14.58 -5.93
C GLY A 112 -4.73 15.60 -6.40
N GLY A 113 -3.50 15.15 -6.64
CA GLY A 113 -2.40 15.94 -7.18
C GLY A 113 -1.77 16.89 -6.17
N LYS A 114 -1.93 16.63 -4.86
CA LYS A 114 -1.41 17.51 -3.81
C LYS A 114 0.11 17.46 -3.73
N TYR A 115 0.69 16.30 -4.03
CA TYR A 115 2.13 16.04 -3.84
C TYR A 115 2.75 15.34 -5.05
N PRO A 116 2.94 16.05 -6.17
CA PRO A 116 3.74 15.55 -7.28
C PRO A 116 5.25 15.62 -6.96
N PRO A 117 6.09 14.77 -7.57
CA PRO A 117 5.74 13.61 -8.39
C PRO A 117 5.20 12.43 -7.56
N PHE A 118 4.44 11.53 -8.20
CA PHE A 118 3.83 10.35 -7.57
C PHE A 118 3.87 9.10 -8.46
N ASP A 119 4.53 9.16 -9.61
CA ASP A 119 4.63 8.07 -10.58
C ASP A 119 5.34 6.83 -10.00
N LEU A 120 6.31 7.02 -9.10
CA LEU A 120 6.95 5.89 -8.42
C LEU A 120 6.05 5.24 -7.37
N ASP A 121 5.20 6.02 -6.70
CA ASP A 121 4.23 5.48 -5.75
C ASP A 121 3.16 4.66 -6.49
N ASP A 122 2.67 5.20 -7.61
CA ASP A 122 1.68 4.58 -8.50
C ASP A 122 2.18 3.26 -9.13
N ALA A 123 3.49 3.11 -9.30
CA ALA A 123 4.12 1.90 -9.84
C ALA A 123 4.34 0.77 -8.82
N ILE A 124 4.06 0.98 -7.53
CA ILE A 124 4.30 -0.04 -6.49
C ILE A 124 3.46 -1.31 -6.71
N PRO A 125 2.14 -1.26 -7.00
CA PRO A 125 1.35 -2.48 -7.20
C PRO A 125 1.87 -3.37 -8.33
N GLU A 126 2.35 -2.77 -9.43
CA GLU A 126 2.94 -3.50 -10.57
C GLU A 126 4.24 -4.21 -10.16
N GLN A 127 5.16 -3.50 -9.50
CA GLN A 127 6.42 -4.08 -9.01
C GLN A 127 6.18 -5.25 -8.05
N VAL A 128 5.18 -5.14 -7.16
CA VAL A 128 4.81 -6.22 -6.25
C VAL A 128 4.18 -7.40 -6.99
N ALA A 129 3.31 -7.14 -7.97
CA ALA A 129 2.71 -8.21 -8.77
C ALA A 129 3.76 -9.02 -9.51
N ASP A 130 4.71 -8.34 -10.16
CA ASP A 130 5.80 -8.97 -10.90
C ASP A 130 6.69 -9.82 -9.98
N ALA A 131 7.08 -9.28 -8.83
CA ALA A 131 7.93 -10.00 -7.88
C ALA A 131 7.27 -11.24 -7.29
N LEU A 132 5.94 -11.22 -7.11
CA LEU A 132 5.17 -12.35 -6.62
C LEU A 132 4.65 -13.28 -7.74
N GLY A 133 4.83 -12.91 -9.02
CA GLY A 133 4.28 -13.63 -10.16
C GLY A 133 2.75 -13.68 -10.17
N LEU A 134 2.10 -12.62 -9.68
CA LEU A 134 0.64 -12.52 -9.56
C LEU A 134 0.03 -11.79 -10.76
N PRO A 135 -1.18 -12.17 -11.19
CA PRO A 135 -1.95 -11.37 -12.14
C PRO A 135 -2.21 -9.95 -11.60
N LEU A 136 -2.08 -8.96 -12.49
CA LEU A 136 -2.40 -7.56 -12.24
C LEU A 136 -3.65 -7.16 -13.01
N PHE A 137 -4.57 -6.45 -12.35
CA PHE A 137 -5.76 -5.88 -12.98
C PHE A 137 -5.79 -4.37 -12.80
N GLU A 138 -6.14 -3.64 -13.87
CA GLU A 138 -6.15 -2.18 -13.89
C GLU A 138 -7.56 -1.66 -14.21
N PRO A 139 -8.31 -1.20 -13.20
CA PRO A 139 -9.64 -0.63 -13.42
C PRO A 139 -9.59 0.71 -14.15
N GLY A 140 -8.47 1.45 -14.10
CA GLY A 140 -8.39 2.80 -14.66
C GLY A 140 -9.22 3.82 -13.87
N MET A 141 -9.10 3.79 -12.54
CA MET A 141 -9.83 4.64 -11.61
C MET A 141 -8.97 4.91 -10.38
N ILE A 142 -8.69 6.17 -10.09
CA ILE A 142 -7.91 6.54 -8.90
C ILE A 142 -8.66 6.11 -7.65
N LEU A 143 -8.01 5.30 -6.81
CA LEU A 143 -8.53 4.87 -5.52
C LEU A 143 -7.35 4.58 -4.59
N GLU A 144 -7.39 5.20 -3.41
CA GLU A 144 -6.45 4.89 -2.34
C GLU A 144 -7.02 3.79 -1.44
N GLY A 145 -6.21 2.79 -1.06
CA GLY A 145 -6.67 1.71 -0.18
C GLY A 145 -7.22 2.19 1.17
N GLY A 146 -6.71 3.30 1.72
CA GLY A 146 -7.22 3.91 2.95
C GLY A 146 -8.56 4.64 2.80
N SER A 147 -9.12 4.73 1.59
CA SER A 147 -10.41 5.37 1.34
C SER A 147 -11.61 4.41 1.39
N ILE A 148 -11.35 3.11 1.56
CA ILE A 148 -12.34 2.04 1.60
C ILE A 148 -12.05 1.09 2.77
N ASP A 149 -13.08 0.38 3.22
CA ASP A 149 -12.98 -0.71 4.19
C ASP A 149 -13.98 -1.81 3.79
N VAL A 150 -13.58 -3.09 3.82
CA VAL A 150 -14.42 -4.20 3.36
C VAL A 150 -14.61 -5.25 4.45
N ASN A 151 -15.78 -5.87 4.49
CA ASN A 151 -16.08 -6.90 5.48
C ASN A 151 -15.77 -8.35 5.03
N GLY A 152 -15.22 -8.52 3.81
CA GLY A 152 -14.93 -9.84 3.24
C GLY A 152 -16.17 -10.66 2.86
N ALA A 153 -17.38 -10.10 3.00
CA ALA A 153 -18.66 -10.77 2.82
C ALA A 153 -19.60 -10.04 1.84
N GLY A 154 -19.05 -9.12 1.04
CA GLY A 154 -19.78 -8.41 -0.01
C GLY A 154 -20.18 -6.98 0.34
N ASP A 155 -19.76 -6.43 1.49
CA ASP A 155 -19.99 -5.02 1.80
C ASP A 155 -18.67 -4.22 1.79
N LEU A 156 -18.79 -2.96 1.37
CA LEU A 156 -17.72 -1.96 1.38
C LEU A 156 -18.24 -0.66 2.01
N LEU A 157 -17.47 -0.13 2.96
CA LEU A 157 -17.64 1.20 3.52
C LEU A 157 -16.67 2.18 2.87
N THR A 158 -17.16 3.38 2.53
CA THR A 158 -16.35 4.47 1.99
C THR A 158 -16.98 5.82 2.30
N THR A 159 -16.46 6.91 1.73
CA THR A 159 -16.99 8.27 1.90
C THR A 159 -17.15 8.97 0.56
N GLU A 160 -18.32 9.58 0.34
CA GLU A 160 -18.58 10.45 -0.82
C GLU A 160 -17.56 11.60 -0.90
N ALA A 161 -17.19 12.15 0.26
CA ALA A 161 -16.22 13.24 0.38
C ALA A 161 -14.84 12.90 -0.22
N CYS A 162 -14.49 11.61 -0.31
CA CYS A 162 -13.27 11.14 -0.97
C CYS A 162 -13.55 10.69 -2.41
N LEU A 163 -14.37 9.66 -2.61
CA LEU A 163 -14.48 8.97 -3.90
C LEU A 163 -15.19 9.82 -4.97
N LEU A 164 -16.14 10.67 -4.57
CA LEU A 164 -16.84 11.57 -5.48
C LEU A 164 -16.14 12.93 -5.60
N HIS A 165 -14.98 13.12 -4.95
CA HIS A 165 -14.26 14.36 -5.05
C HIS A 165 -13.71 14.56 -6.48
N PRO A 166 -13.91 15.72 -7.13
CA PRO A 166 -13.55 15.93 -8.54
C PRO A 166 -12.07 15.74 -8.88
N ASN A 167 -11.17 15.81 -7.88
CA ASN A 167 -9.73 15.58 -8.09
C ASN A 167 -9.32 14.09 -8.09
N ARG A 168 -10.25 13.16 -7.85
CA ARG A 168 -10.02 11.71 -7.98
C ARG A 168 -10.36 11.25 -9.38
N ASN A 169 -11.64 11.26 -9.70
CA ASN A 169 -12.18 10.67 -10.91
C ASN A 169 -13.14 11.64 -11.62
N PRO A 170 -12.67 12.78 -12.16
CA PRO A 170 -13.54 13.86 -12.69
C PRO A 170 -14.44 13.44 -13.87
N ARG A 171 -14.20 12.27 -14.45
CA ARG A 171 -14.92 11.74 -15.62
C ARG A 171 -15.82 10.54 -15.29
N LEU A 172 -15.86 10.10 -14.03
CA LEU A 172 -16.68 8.97 -13.61
C LEU A 172 -17.88 9.48 -12.80
N ALA A 173 -19.07 9.01 -13.13
CA ALA A 173 -20.22 9.19 -12.27
C ALA A 173 -20.16 8.21 -11.09
N GLU A 174 -20.95 8.47 -10.04
CA GLU A 174 -21.06 7.59 -8.88
C GLU A 174 -21.36 6.14 -9.27
N GLY A 175 -22.32 5.92 -10.18
CA GLY A 175 -22.63 4.57 -10.67
C GLY A 175 -21.48 3.87 -11.40
N ASP A 176 -20.58 4.62 -12.06
CA ASP A 176 -19.39 4.05 -12.69
C ASP A 176 -18.37 3.62 -11.63
N ILE A 177 -18.20 4.43 -10.58
CA ILE A 177 -17.32 4.13 -9.44
C ILE A 177 -17.83 2.86 -8.74
N GLU A 178 -19.12 2.81 -8.40
CA GLU A 178 -19.70 1.62 -7.78
C GLU A 178 -19.55 0.38 -8.65
N ALA A 179 -19.79 0.47 -9.97
CA ALA A 179 -19.65 -0.65 -10.88
C ALA A 179 -18.21 -1.21 -10.89
N ARG A 180 -17.20 -0.33 -10.80
CA ARG A 180 -15.79 -0.74 -10.71
C ARG A 180 -15.49 -1.37 -9.35
N LEU A 181 -15.96 -0.79 -8.24
CA LEU A 181 -15.78 -1.37 -6.91
C LEU A 181 -16.36 -2.80 -6.85
N ARG A 182 -17.60 -3.01 -7.32
CA ARG A 182 -18.22 -4.34 -7.39
C ARG A 182 -17.42 -5.29 -8.29
N GLY A 183 -17.06 -4.83 -9.50
CA GLY A 183 -16.40 -5.64 -10.51
C GLY A 183 -14.99 -6.12 -10.13
N PHE A 184 -14.23 -5.30 -9.40
CA PHE A 184 -12.83 -5.61 -9.06
C PHE A 184 -12.62 -6.03 -7.60
N LEU A 185 -13.52 -5.66 -6.67
CA LEU A 185 -13.41 -6.04 -5.26
C LEU A 185 -14.40 -7.14 -4.85
N GLY A 186 -15.43 -7.43 -5.65
CA GLY A 186 -16.42 -8.48 -5.32
C GLY A 186 -17.31 -8.12 -4.12
N VAL A 187 -17.67 -6.84 -4.05
CA VAL A 187 -18.66 -6.25 -3.12
C VAL A 187 -19.96 -5.90 -3.85
#